data_AF-A0A937J0R0-F1
#
_entry.id   AF-A0A937J0R0-F1
#
_cell.length_a   1.000
_cell.length_b   1.000
_cell.length_c   1.000
_cell.angle_alpha   90.00
_cell.angle_beta   90.00
_cell.angle_gamma   90.00
#
_symmetry.space_group_name_H-M   'P 1'
#
loop_
_entity.id
_entity.type
_entity.pdbx_description
1 polymer ?
#
loop_
_entity_poly.entity_id
_entity_poly.type
_entity_poly.pdbx_seq_one_letter_code
_entity_poly.pdbx_strand_id
1 'polypeptide(L)'
;SGNYRKFKIINGKKFSHSINPISGYPANNNLLSVSVICKKAAMADALSTSFMIMGKRNTIKFIKNNPSDSILCFMVYDSLNKFNEWSNF
;
A
#
# COMPACT_ATOMS: atom_id res chain seq x y z
N SER A 1 -4.29 5.89 -2.41
CA SER A 1 -4.28 5.22 -3.74
C SER A 1 -4.98 3.86 -3.62
N GLY A 2 -5.68 3.41 -4.66
CA GLY A 2 -6.50 2.18 -4.58
C GLY A 2 -6.40 1.31 -5.83
N ASN A 3 -6.08 0.03 -5.65
CA ASN A 3 -6.08 -0.98 -6.72
C ASN A 3 -7.41 -1.76 -6.82
N TYR A 4 -8.46 -1.24 -6.18
CA TYR A 4 -9.73 -1.95 -6.03
C TYR A 4 -10.51 -2.14 -7.35
N ARG A 5 -10.27 -1.30 -8.38
CA ARG A 5 -11.11 -1.25 -9.60
C ARG A 5 -10.43 -1.65 -10.91
N LYS A 6 -9.12 -1.93 -10.92
CA LYS A 6 -8.47 -2.47 -12.12
C LYS A 6 -7.45 -3.52 -11.70
N PHE A 7 -7.78 -4.79 -11.92
CA PHE A 7 -6.82 -5.89 -11.86
C PHE A 7 -7.20 -6.87 -12.97
N LYS A 8 -6.21 -7.42 -13.67
CA LYS A 8 -6.43 -8.54 -14.58
C LYS A 8 -5.91 -9.81 -13.91
N ILE A 9 -6.74 -10.85 -13.91
CA ILE A 9 -6.32 -12.20 -13.54
C ILE A 9 -5.83 -12.86 -14.82
N ILE A 10 -4.53 -13.14 -14.89
CA ILE A 10 -3.95 -13.95 -15.97
C ILE A 10 -3.22 -15.11 -15.28
N ASN A 11 -3.59 -16.35 -15.59
CA ASN A 11 -3.03 -17.57 -15.01
C ASN A 11 -3.07 -17.65 -13.48
N GLY A 12 -4.17 -17.22 -12.85
CA GLY A 12 -4.36 -17.31 -11.39
C GLY A 12 -3.53 -16.32 -10.55
N LYS A 13 -2.76 -15.42 -11.19
CA LYS A 13 -2.05 -14.32 -10.52
C LYS A 13 -2.77 -13.00 -10.74
N LYS A 14 -2.85 -12.19 -9.68
CA LYS A 14 -3.51 -10.88 -9.65
C LYS A 14 -2.52 -9.81 -10.11
N PHE A 15 -2.68 -9.27 -11.32
CA PHE A 15 -1.83 -8.21 -11.85
C PHE A 15 -2.40 -6.84 -11.45
N SER A 16 -1.61 -6.08 -10.68
CA SER A 16 -1.89 -4.71 -10.21
C SER A 16 -1.35 -3.64 -11.18
N HIS A 17 -1.86 -2.40 -11.12
CA HIS A 17 -1.43 -1.29 -11.99
C HIS A 17 -0.15 -0.58 -11.51
N SER A 18 0.31 -0.88 -10.30
CA SER A 18 1.54 -0.30 -9.75
C SER A 18 2.72 -1.19 -10.11
N ILE A 19 3.66 -0.69 -10.92
CA ILE A 19 4.88 -1.42 -11.29
C ILE A 19 5.90 -1.26 -10.16
N ASN A 20 6.49 -2.36 -9.70
CA ASN A 20 7.61 -2.34 -8.78
C ASN A 20 8.89 -1.96 -9.56
N PRO A 21 9.50 -0.79 -9.30
CA PRO A 21 10.64 -0.30 -10.07
C PRO A 21 11.92 -1.13 -9.91
N ILE A 22 12.01 -1.97 -8.87
CA ILE A 22 13.17 -2.87 -8.64
C ILE A 22 13.07 -4.12 -9.53
N SER A 23 11.86 -4.62 -9.77
CA SER A 23 11.63 -5.89 -10.48
C SER A 23 11.09 -5.74 -11.90
N GLY A 24 10.53 -4.58 -12.24
CA GLY A 24 9.81 -4.36 -13.51
C GLY A 24 8.43 -5.03 -13.59
N TYR A 25 8.01 -5.78 -12.56
CA TYR A 25 6.72 -6.47 -12.49
C TYR A 25 5.70 -5.71 -11.64
N PRO A 26 4.38 -5.96 -11.80
CA PRO A 26 3.37 -5.42 -10.90
C PRO A 26 3.67 -5.71 -9.42
N ALA A 27 3.39 -4.76 -8.56
CA ALA A 27 3.49 -4.88 -7.12
C ALA A 27 2.65 -6.09 -6.67
N ASN A 28 3.35 -7.18 -6.38
CA ASN A 28 2.76 -8.47 -6.06
C ASN A 28 2.57 -8.55 -4.53
N ASN A 29 1.74 -7.65 -4.00
CA ASN A 29 1.40 -7.61 -2.59
C ASN A 29 -0.12 -7.61 -2.42
N ASN A 30 -0.59 -8.07 -1.25
CA ASN A 30 -2.02 -8.21 -0.99
C ASN A 30 -2.65 -6.87 -0.53
N LEU A 31 -1.96 -5.74 -0.70
CA LEU A 31 -2.46 -4.44 -0.28
C LEU A 31 -3.49 -3.94 -1.29
N LEU A 32 -4.72 -3.72 -0.84
CA LEU A 32 -5.85 -3.33 -1.68
C LEU A 32 -6.00 -1.81 -1.73
N SER A 33 -5.75 -1.16 -0.59
CA SER A 33 -5.87 0.29 -0.44
C SER A 33 -4.94 0.81 0.65
N VAL A 34 -4.43 2.02 0.46
CA VAL A 34 -3.73 2.80 1.48
C VAL A 34 -4.29 4.22 1.49
N SER A 35 -4.66 4.68 2.68
CA SER A 35 -4.98 6.08 2.98
C SER A 35 -3.95 6.63 3.95
N VAL A 36 -3.34 7.76 3.61
CA VAL A 36 -2.31 8.42 4.43
C VAL A 36 -2.82 9.79 4.85
N ILE A 37 -2.68 10.13 6.12
CA ILE A 37 -2.90 11.46 6.68
C ILE A 37 -1.58 11.96 7.23
N CYS A 38 -1.14 13.12 6.76
CA CYS A 38 0.05 13.81 7.25
C CYS A 38 -0.09 15.32 7.00
N LYS A 39 0.85 16.12 7.52
CA LYS A 39 0.76 17.60 7.47
C LYS A 39 0.74 18.21 6.06
N LYS A 40 1.25 17.51 5.04
CA LYS A 40 1.40 18.03 3.67
C LYS A 40 0.72 17.10 2.67
N ALA A 41 -0.20 17.64 1.87
CA ALA A 41 -0.95 16.86 0.87
C ALA A 41 -0.03 16.15 -0.15
N ALA A 42 1.00 16.84 -0.65
CA ALA A 42 1.97 16.24 -1.58
C ALA A 42 2.75 15.06 -0.96
N MET A 43 3.05 15.15 0.34
CA MET A 43 3.71 14.07 1.07
C MET A 43 2.76 12.90 1.28
N ALA A 44 1.49 13.15 1.61
CA ALA A 44 0.48 12.10 1.73
C ALA A 44 0.29 11.34 0.41
N ASP A 45 0.25 12.05 -0.72
CA ASP A 45 0.10 11.45 -2.04
C ASP A 45 1.30 10.56 -2.41
N ALA A 46 2.52 11.11 -2.26
CA ALA A 46 3.76 10.37 -2.48
C ALA A 46 3.85 9.12 -1.59
N LEU A 47 3.61 9.26 -0.29
CA LEU A 47 3.64 8.15 0.66
C LEU A 47 2.58 7.10 0.36
N SER A 48 1.36 7.50 -0.04
CA SER A 48 0.31 6.53 -0.38
C SER A 48 0.72 5.65 -1.56
N THR A 49 1.40 6.22 -2.55
CA THR A 49 1.94 5.48 -3.70
C THR A 49 3.10 4.59 -3.29
N SER A 50 4.07 5.11 -2.52
CA SER A 50 5.19 4.32 -2.02
C SER A 50 4.73 3.15 -1.15
N PHE A 51 3.78 3.36 -0.25
CA PHE A 51 3.26 2.32 0.64
C PHE A 51 2.50 1.23 -0.11
N MET A 52 1.75 1.58 -1.17
CA MET A 52 1.15 0.59 -2.07
C MET A 52 2.20 -0.31 -2.74
N ILE A 53 3.39 0.22 -3.04
CA ILE A 53 4.48 -0.57 -3.63
C ILE A 53 5.21 -1.40 -2.55
N MET A 54 5.53 -0.77 -1.41
CA MET A 54 6.28 -1.38 -0.31
C MET A 54 5.53 -2.54 0.37
N GLY A 55 4.20 -2.47 0.41
CA GLY A 55 3.35 -3.45 1.07
C GLY A 55 3.30 -3.30 2.59
N LYS A 56 2.31 -3.94 3.22
CA LYS A 56 1.92 -3.75 4.63
C LYS A 56 3.11 -3.78 5.58
N ARG A 57 3.91 -4.86 5.53
CA ARG A 57 5.00 -5.09 6.50
C ARG A 57 6.05 -3.99 6.46
N ASN A 58 6.46 -3.58 5.26
CA ASN A 58 7.47 -2.54 5.08
C ASN A 58 6.91 -1.16 5.42
N THR A 59 5.64 -0.88 5.10
CA THR A 59 4.96 0.35 5.52
C THR A 59 4.91 0.48 7.05
N ILE A 60 4.52 -0.58 7.77
CA ILE A 60 4.51 -0.57 9.25
C ILE A 60 5.91 -0.29 9.81
N LYS A 61 6.94 -0.93 9.23
CA LYS A 61 8.34 -0.70 9.65
C LYS A 61 8.79 0.73 9.37
N PHE A 62 8.44 1.27 8.21
CA PHE A 62 8.76 2.65 7.83
C PHE A 62 8.14 3.66 8.81
N ILE A 63 6.85 3.52 9.13
CA ILE A 63 6.16 4.41 10.07
C ILE A 63 6.81 4.33 11.46
N LYS A 64 7.12 3.12 11.95
CA LYS A 64 7.78 2.93 13.26
C LYS A 64 9.18 3.56 13.32
N ASN A 65 9.91 3.57 12.20
CA ASN A 65 11.25 4.14 12.13
C ASN A 65 11.26 5.66 11.91
N ASN A 66 10.11 6.27 11.55
CA ASN A 66 9.99 7.71 11.29
C ASN A 66 8.88 8.36 12.14
N PRO A 67 8.98 8.31 13.49
CA PRO A 67 7.94 8.86 14.37
C PRO A 67 7.77 10.38 14.23
N SER A 68 8.83 11.10 13.85
CA SER A 68 8.83 12.57 13.71
C SER A 68 7.87 13.09 12.62
N ASP A 69 7.55 12.27 11.63
CA ASP A 69 6.77 12.68 10.45
C ASP A 69 5.26 12.73 10.71
N SER A 70 4.79 12.29 11.90
CA SER A 70 3.37 12.27 12.29
C SER A 70 2.49 11.65 11.20
N ILE A 71 2.89 10.48 10.71
CA ILE A 71 2.21 9.78 9.62
C ILE A 71 1.13 8.89 10.22
N LEU A 72 -0.13 9.18 9.88
CA LEU A 72 -1.25 8.28 10.15
C LEU A 72 -1.61 7.55 8.86
N CYS A 73 -1.89 6.26 8.96
CA CYS A 73 -2.05 5.38 7.83
C CYS A 73 -3.15 4.36 8.11
N PHE A 74 -4.05 4.20 7.15
CA PHE A 74 -5.05 3.15 7.09
C PHE A 74 -4.71 2.25 5.90
N MET A 75 -4.67 0.94 6.12
CA MET A 75 -4.40 -0.04 5.07
C MET A 75 -5.47 -1.12 5.06
N VAL A 76 -5.98 -1.43 3.87
CA VAL A 76 -6.84 -2.59 3.63
C VAL A 76 -6.07 -3.60 2.81
N TYR A 77 -6.10 -4.87 3.22
CA TYR A 77 -5.35 -5.94 2.57
C TYR A 77 -6.09 -7.27 2.62
N ASP A 78 -5.76 -8.16 1.68
CA ASP A 78 -6.30 -9.51 1.60
C ASP A 78 -5.38 -10.50 2.35
N SER A 79 -5.95 -11.32 3.22
CA SER A 79 -5.28 -12.48 3.79
C SER A 79 -6.20 -13.70 3.66
N LEU A 80 -5.84 -14.63 2.78
CA LEU A 80 -6.57 -15.88 2.54
C LEU A 80 -8.06 -15.66 2.21
N ASN A 81 -8.36 -14.77 1.25
CA ASN A 81 -9.73 -14.38 0.84
C ASN A 81 -10.55 -13.71 1.96
N LYS A 82 -9.89 -13.19 3.00
CA LYS A 82 -10.52 -12.33 4.00
C LYS A 82 -9.93 -10.94 3.92
N PHE A 83 -10.81 -9.95 3.82
CA PHE A 83 -10.43 -8.55 3.94
C PHE A 83 -10.04 -8.26 5.39
N ASN A 84 -8.86 -7.70 5.55
CA ASN A 84 -8.32 -7.28 6.82
C ASN A 84 -7.89 -5.82 6.73
N GLU A 85 -7.88 -5.15 7.87
CA GLU A 85 -7.48 -3.77 8.01
C GLU A 85 -6.34 -3.62 9.00
N TRP A 86 -5.62 -2.51 8.88
CA TRP A 86 -4.60 -2.08 9.83
C TRP A 86 -4.55 -0.55 9.86
N SER A 87 -4.40 0.00 11.06
CA SER A 87 -4.21 1.43 11.24
C SER A 87 -3.32 1.76 12.43
N ASN A 88 -2.81 2.99 12.46
CA ASN A 88 -2.09 3.58 13.59
C ASN A 88 -2.70 4.91 14.08
N PHE A 89 -3.99 5.13 13.83
CA PHE A 89 -4.76 6.18 14.51
C PHE A 89 -4.92 5.85 15.98
#